data_AF-A0A6G1I8V5-F1
#
_entry.id   AF-A0A6G1I8V5-F1
#
_cell.length_a   1.000
_cell.length_b   1.000
_cell.length_c   1.000
_cell.angle_alpha   90.00
_cell.angle_beta   90.00
_cell.angle_gamma   90.00
#
_symmetry.space_group_name_H-M   'P 1'
#
loop_
_entity.id
_entity.type
_entity.pdbx_description
1 polymer ?
#
loop_
_entity_poly.entity_id
_entity_poly.type
_entity_poly.pdbx_seq_one_letter_code
_entity_poly.pdbx_strand_id
1 'polypeptide(L)'
;MRHPKAPQRPASTSSTTKATKAARPSAAPSAQQHPPPDPYGVHDNILLVGEGDLSFALSLVEGVGCVSVLPTTLDGEGELRGKYPHIQPTLEALRTADCAAVHEVSATALSKSKVVRAKAPFDVIAFNFPHIGGKSTDVNRQVRANQALVVGYMREAMGVLKKDGKVLVTLFEGEPYTLWNIRDLGRSVGLAVRRSWRFESAQFEGYRHARTAGAEVSSTAWKGENRPARTYEFGFKAAVEEEQEQAMSQKKAAESSDEDSD
;
A
#
# COMPACT_ATOMS: atom_id res chain seq x y z
N MET A 1 -57.92 14.48 -64.36
CA MET A 1 -57.76 14.08 -62.94
C MET A 1 -56.93 15.15 -62.22
N ARG A 2 -57.45 15.65 -61.10
CA ARG A 2 -56.84 16.58 -60.12
C ARG A 2 -56.38 17.97 -60.59
N HIS A 3 -57.19 18.97 -60.23
CA HIS A 3 -56.78 20.29 -59.71
C HIS A 3 -57.77 20.64 -58.57
N PRO A 4 -57.55 21.67 -57.72
CA PRO A 4 -56.33 22.46 -57.41
C PRO A 4 -56.12 22.63 -55.87
N LYS A 5 -55.03 23.27 -55.42
CA LYS A 5 -55.09 24.14 -54.23
C LYS A 5 -53.98 25.20 -54.19
N ALA A 6 -54.40 26.36 -53.68
CA ALA A 6 -53.78 27.68 -53.65
C ALA A 6 -52.75 27.88 -52.48
N PRO A 7 -52.09 29.06 -52.38
CA PRO A 7 -50.93 29.29 -51.51
C PRO A 7 -51.19 30.14 -50.22
N GLN A 8 -50.18 30.13 -49.33
CA GLN A 8 -49.79 31.08 -48.25
C GLN A 8 -50.68 31.37 -47.01
N ARG A 9 -50.13 31.18 -45.80
CA ARG A 9 -49.73 32.23 -44.81
C ARG A 9 -49.10 31.61 -43.52
N PRO A 10 -48.38 32.41 -42.68
CA PRO A 10 -47.34 31.93 -41.77
C PRO A 10 -47.86 31.57 -40.38
N ALA A 11 -47.15 30.68 -39.68
CA ALA A 11 -47.35 30.41 -38.26
C ALA A 11 -46.19 30.98 -37.45
N SER A 12 -46.59 31.71 -36.42
CA SER A 12 -45.84 32.55 -35.49
C SER A 12 -44.97 31.79 -34.51
N THR A 13 -43.87 32.46 -34.15
CA THR A 13 -43.01 32.26 -32.98
C THR A 13 -43.76 32.05 -31.67
N SER A 14 -43.37 31.02 -30.91
CA SER A 14 -43.38 31.08 -29.44
C SER A 14 -42.16 30.32 -28.89
N SER A 15 -41.14 31.09 -28.54
CA SER A 15 -40.00 30.68 -27.73
C SER A 15 -40.46 30.35 -26.31
N THR A 16 -40.13 29.16 -25.82
CA THR A 16 -40.14 28.88 -24.37
C THR A 16 -38.79 28.29 -24.00
N THR A 17 -37.91 29.18 -23.56
CA THR A 17 -36.62 28.90 -22.94
C THR A 17 -36.85 28.19 -21.62
N LYS A 18 -36.47 26.91 -21.52
CA LYS A 18 -36.41 26.19 -20.24
C LYS A 18 -34.97 26.23 -19.76
N ALA A 19 -34.71 27.11 -18.78
CA ALA A 19 -33.43 27.28 -18.14
C ALA A 19 -33.03 26.01 -17.36
N THR A 20 -31.93 25.37 -17.75
CA THR A 20 -31.26 24.33 -16.98
C THR A 20 -30.43 24.98 -15.88
N LYS A 21 -30.83 24.72 -14.63
CA LYS A 21 -30.15 25.17 -13.41
C LYS A 21 -28.81 24.43 -13.30
N ALA A 22 -27.71 25.13 -13.53
CA ALA A 22 -26.36 24.60 -13.34
C ALA A 22 -26.15 24.28 -11.85
N ALA A 23 -25.88 23.00 -11.55
CA ALA A 23 -25.50 22.57 -10.22
C ALA A 23 -24.08 23.08 -9.91
N ARG A 24 -23.98 23.85 -8.83
CA ARG A 24 -22.71 24.37 -8.30
C ARG A 24 -22.03 23.24 -7.52
N PRO A 25 -20.75 22.91 -7.77
CA PRO A 25 -20.09 21.86 -7.01
C PRO A 25 -19.87 22.34 -5.58
N SER A 26 -20.48 21.65 -4.62
CA SER A 26 -20.20 21.84 -3.20
C SER A 26 -18.81 21.28 -2.90
N ALA A 27 -17.82 22.15 -2.82
CA ALA A 27 -16.53 21.80 -2.24
C ALA A 27 -16.78 21.45 -0.76
N ALA A 28 -16.65 20.18 -0.42
CA ALA A 28 -16.53 19.77 0.97
C ALA A 28 -15.30 20.46 1.58
N PRO A 29 -15.35 20.92 2.84
CA PRO A 29 -14.21 21.56 3.47
C PRO A 29 -13.05 20.55 3.52
N SER A 30 -11.90 20.94 2.98
CA SER A 30 -10.66 20.17 3.09
C SER A 30 -10.28 20.14 4.56
N ALA A 31 -10.60 19.04 5.25
CA ALA A 31 -9.97 18.72 6.52
C ALA A 31 -8.46 18.79 6.29
N GLN A 32 -7.77 19.62 7.09
CA GLN A 32 -6.31 19.65 7.12
C GLN A 32 -5.85 18.23 7.42
N GLN A 33 -5.41 17.51 6.37
CA GLN A 33 -4.86 16.18 6.50
C GLN A 33 -3.50 16.37 7.15
N HIS A 34 -3.43 16.28 8.48
CA HIS A 34 -2.16 15.96 9.12
C HIS A 34 -1.60 14.72 8.40
N PRO A 35 -0.32 14.74 7.99
CA PRO A 35 0.27 13.54 7.41
C PRO A 35 0.03 12.40 8.41
N PRO A 36 -0.49 11.25 7.95
CA PRO A 36 -0.70 10.12 8.82
C PRO A 36 0.63 9.82 9.52
N PRO A 37 0.61 9.51 10.84
CA PRO A 37 1.84 9.25 11.58
C PRO A 37 2.63 8.16 10.86
N ASP A 38 3.92 8.41 10.68
CA ASP A 38 4.86 7.45 10.10
C ASP A 38 4.63 6.08 10.76
N PRO A 39 4.34 5.02 10.00
CA PRO A 39 4.11 3.71 10.60
C PRO A 39 5.37 3.14 11.28
N TYR A 40 6.56 3.71 11.01
CA TYR A 40 7.86 3.28 11.51
C TYR A 40 8.37 4.21 12.62
N GLY A 41 8.51 3.68 13.83
CA GLY A 41 9.24 4.33 14.91
C GLY A 41 10.75 4.14 14.79
N VAL A 42 11.53 5.12 15.29
CA VAL A 42 13.00 5.03 15.28
C VAL A 42 13.56 3.82 16.03
N HIS A 43 12.80 3.31 16.99
CA HIS A 43 13.14 2.14 17.82
C HIS A 43 12.33 0.88 17.48
N ASP A 44 11.49 0.91 16.45
CA ASP A 44 10.79 -0.28 16.00
C ASP A 44 11.82 -1.30 15.47
N ASN A 45 11.62 -2.57 15.77
CA ASN A 45 12.31 -3.66 15.09
C ASN A 45 11.57 -3.98 13.78
N ILE A 46 12.17 -3.61 12.65
CA ILE A 46 11.51 -3.55 11.34
C ILE A 46 12.05 -4.63 10.41
N LEU A 47 11.15 -5.43 9.83
CA LEU A 47 11.45 -6.36 8.73
C LEU A 47 10.87 -5.81 7.43
N LEU A 48 11.73 -5.58 6.43
CA LEU A 48 11.30 -5.23 5.07
C LEU A 48 11.42 -6.46 4.18
N VAL A 49 10.32 -6.82 3.52
CA VAL A 49 10.20 -8.05 2.74
C VAL A 49 10.18 -7.75 1.24
N GLY A 50 11.02 -8.44 0.49
CA GLY A 50 11.03 -8.36 -0.97
C GLY A 50 11.47 -6.99 -1.49
N GLU A 51 12.43 -6.36 -0.82
CA GLU A 51 13.04 -5.11 -1.27
C GLU A 51 13.63 -5.27 -2.68
N GLY A 52 13.54 -4.20 -3.46
CA GLY A 52 14.15 -4.11 -4.79
C GLY A 52 15.60 -3.63 -4.70
N ASP A 53 15.82 -2.35 -5.01
CA ASP A 53 17.16 -1.74 -4.96
C ASP A 53 17.57 -1.26 -3.55
N LEU A 54 16.83 -1.68 -2.51
CA LEU A 54 17.07 -1.36 -1.09
C LEU A 54 16.99 0.13 -0.72
N SER A 55 16.55 0.99 -1.64
CA SER A 55 16.46 2.43 -1.40
C SER A 55 15.42 2.79 -0.33
N PHE A 56 14.34 2.01 -0.19
CA PHE A 56 13.36 2.21 0.87
C PHE A 56 13.97 1.93 2.24
N ALA A 57 14.68 0.81 2.38
CA ALA A 57 15.41 0.48 3.60
C ALA A 57 16.40 1.59 4.01
N LEU A 58 17.17 2.09 3.04
CA LEU A 58 18.12 3.19 3.30
C LEU A 58 17.40 4.47 3.75
N SER A 59 16.26 4.81 3.14
CA SER A 59 15.48 5.97 3.55
C SER A 59 14.97 5.89 5.00
N LEU A 60 14.63 4.69 5.50
CA LEU A 60 14.24 4.51 6.90
C LEU A 60 15.44 4.67 7.83
N VAL A 61 16.59 4.12 7.45
CA VAL A 61 17.81 4.20 8.27
C VAL A 61 18.35 5.62 8.34
N GLU A 62 18.51 6.31 7.21
CA GLU A 62 19.13 7.64 7.13
C GLU A 62 18.13 8.79 7.30
N GLY A 63 16.96 8.69 6.69
CA GLY A 63 15.95 9.75 6.68
C GLY A 63 15.12 9.77 7.96
N VAL A 64 14.57 8.61 8.35
CA VAL A 64 13.75 8.49 9.58
C VAL A 64 14.63 8.31 10.81
N GLY A 65 15.81 7.70 10.67
CA GLY A 65 16.71 7.38 11.79
C GLY A 65 16.37 6.06 12.49
N CYS A 66 15.70 5.12 11.79
CA CYS A 66 15.41 3.80 12.32
C CYS A 66 16.70 3.01 12.58
N VAL A 67 16.89 2.56 13.82
CA VAL A 67 18.13 1.88 14.23
C VAL A 67 18.08 0.36 14.11
N SER A 68 16.92 -0.22 13.81
CA SER A 68 16.74 -1.67 13.70
C SER A 68 15.92 -2.04 12.46
N VAL A 69 16.61 -2.09 11.31
CA VAL A 69 16.00 -2.47 10.03
C VAL A 69 16.68 -3.74 9.51
N LEU A 70 15.88 -4.76 9.23
CA LEU A 70 16.29 -5.97 8.52
C LEU A 70 15.67 -5.97 7.13
N PRO A 71 16.35 -5.40 6.12
CA PRO A 71 15.87 -5.51 4.76
C PRO A 71 16.14 -6.90 4.19
N THR A 72 15.18 -7.42 3.44
CA THR A 72 15.30 -8.72 2.79
C THR A 72 14.92 -8.66 1.32
N THR A 73 15.65 -9.41 0.51
CA THR A 73 15.45 -9.47 -0.95
C THR A 73 15.23 -10.91 -1.38
N LEU A 74 14.45 -11.10 -2.43
CA LEU A 74 14.26 -12.43 -3.02
C LEU A 74 15.46 -12.85 -3.88
N ASP A 75 16.06 -11.89 -4.57
CA ASP A 75 17.23 -12.08 -5.42
C ASP A 75 18.51 -12.18 -4.58
N GLY A 76 19.53 -12.86 -5.11
CA GLY A 76 20.87 -12.87 -4.52
C GLY A 76 21.61 -11.55 -4.71
N GLU A 77 22.62 -11.25 -3.89
CA GLU A 77 23.40 -10.00 -4.00
C GLU A 77 23.99 -9.80 -5.41
N GLY A 78 24.52 -10.87 -6.02
CA GLY A 78 25.06 -10.82 -7.39
C GLY A 78 24.01 -10.46 -8.44
N GLU A 79 22.79 -10.97 -8.29
CA GLU A 79 21.67 -10.66 -9.19
C GLU A 79 21.22 -9.22 -9.01
N LEU A 80 21.15 -8.73 -7.77
CA LEU A 80 20.83 -7.33 -7.47
C LEU A 80 21.82 -6.37 -8.12
N ARG A 81 23.12 -6.66 -8.06
CA ARG A 81 24.18 -5.86 -8.72
C ARG A 81 24.00 -5.80 -10.23
N GLY A 82 23.54 -6.90 -10.85
CA GLY A 82 23.20 -6.93 -12.27
C GLY A 82 21.94 -6.13 -12.60
N LYS A 83 20.89 -6.23 -11.77
CA LYS A 83 19.59 -5.55 -11.98
C LYS A 83 19.65 -4.05 -11.67
N TYR A 84 20.48 -3.66 -10.71
CA TYR A 84 20.57 -2.32 -10.15
C TYR A 84 22.04 -1.88 -10.11
N PRO A 85 22.59 -1.34 -11.21
CA PRO A 85 24.00 -0.92 -11.26
C PRO A 85 24.38 0.12 -10.19
N HIS A 86 23.40 0.88 -9.68
CA HIS A 86 23.56 1.89 -8.64
C HIS A 86 23.43 1.34 -7.20
N ILE A 87 23.25 0.04 -7.00
CA ILE A 87 22.94 -0.52 -5.66
C ILE A 87 24.15 -0.58 -4.72
N GLN A 88 25.38 -0.51 -5.25
CA GLN A 88 26.59 -0.71 -4.44
C GLN A 88 26.72 0.29 -3.28
N PRO A 89 26.52 1.61 -3.48
CA PRO A 89 26.49 2.56 -2.36
C PRO A 89 25.41 2.25 -1.32
N THR A 90 24.22 1.83 -1.76
CA THR A 90 23.11 1.47 -0.85
C THR A 90 23.46 0.26 0.01
N LEU A 91 24.05 -0.79 -0.58
CA LEU A 91 24.50 -1.97 0.17
C LEU A 91 25.56 -1.61 1.23
N GLU A 92 26.50 -0.74 0.88
CA GLU A 92 27.56 -0.33 1.79
C GLU A 92 27.02 0.54 2.92
N ALA A 93 26.18 1.52 2.62
CA ALA A 93 25.57 2.39 3.63
C ALA A 93 24.75 1.58 4.66
N LEU A 94 23.92 0.64 4.18
CA LEU A 94 23.17 -0.26 5.06
C LEU A 94 24.08 -1.14 5.92
N ARG A 95 25.21 -1.62 5.37
CA ARG A 95 26.19 -2.39 6.15
C ARG A 95 26.88 -1.53 7.21
N THR A 96 27.27 -0.31 6.87
CA THR A 96 27.86 0.65 7.82
C THR A 96 26.90 0.98 8.96
N ALA A 97 25.60 1.02 8.69
CA ALA A 97 24.55 1.26 9.68
C ALA A 97 24.08 0.00 10.46
N ASP A 98 24.81 -1.12 10.36
CA ASP A 98 24.43 -2.43 10.97
C ASP A 98 23.04 -2.96 10.55
N CYS A 99 22.56 -2.52 9.38
CA CYS A 99 21.28 -2.87 8.78
C CYS A 99 21.48 -3.63 7.45
N ALA A 100 22.54 -4.43 7.36
CA ALA A 100 22.87 -5.20 6.15
C ALA A 100 21.70 -6.09 5.70
N ALA A 101 21.44 -6.10 4.40
CA ALA A 101 20.35 -6.88 3.82
C ALA A 101 20.60 -8.39 3.89
N VAL A 102 19.53 -9.16 4.03
CA VAL A 102 19.55 -10.62 3.88
C VAL A 102 18.94 -10.99 2.54
N HIS A 103 19.69 -11.75 1.75
CA HIS A 103 19.32 -12.13 0.40
C HIS A 103 18.63 -13.50 0.35
N GLU A 104 17.99 -13.80 -0.77
CA GLU A 104 17.33 -15.08 -1.04
C GLU A 104 16.23 -15.45 -0.02
N VAL A 105 15.55 -14.44 0.53
CA VAL A 105 14.46 -14.62 1.48
C VAL A 105 13.12 -14.56 0.75
N SER A 106 12.38 -15.66 0.80
CA SER A 106 11.01 -15.70 0.28
C SER A 106 10.02 -15.14 1.28
N ALA A 107 9.16 -14.23 0.83
CA ALA A 107 8.05 -13.69 1.62
C ALA A 107 7.10 -14.77 2.16
N THR A 108 6.99 -15.91 1.46
CA THR A 108 6.16 -17.05 1.87
C THR A 108 6.95 -18.14 2.59
N ALA A 109 8.13 -17.81 3.11
CA ALA A 109 8.95 -18.71 3.93
C ALA A 109 9.85 -17.94 4.91
N LEU A 110 9.37 -16.83 5.48
CA LEU A 110 10.14 -15.99 6.41
C LEU A 110 10.65 -16.80 7.61
N SER A 111 9.81 -17.70 8.13
CA SER A 111 10.15 -18.59 9.23
C SER A 111 11.32 -19.54 8.91
N LYS A 112 11.69 -19.76 7.64
CA LYS A 112 12.84 -20.61 7.27
C LYS A 112 14.18 -19.88 7.39
N SER A 113 14.20 -18.56 7.28
CA SER A 113 15.44 -17.77 7.41
C SER A 113 15.90 -17.74 8.87
N LYS A 114 17.11 -18.26 9.12
CA LYS A 114 17.73 -18.25 10.47
C LYS A 114 17.90 -16.82 10.99
N VAL A 115 18.29 -15.89 10.11
CA VAL A 115 18.52 -14.48 10.48
C VAL A 115 17.20 -13.79 10.84
N VAL A 116 16.14 -14.01 10.05
CA VAL A 116 14.81 -13.48 10.36
C VAL A 116 14.31 -14.01 11.70
N ARG A 117 14.44 -15.32 11.96
CA ARG A 117 14.06 -15.90 13.25
C ARG A 117 14.87 -15.36 14.43
N ALA A 118 16.17 -15.12 14.24
CA ALA A 118 17.04 -14.61 15.29
C ALA A 118 16.73 -13.16 15.68
N LYS A 119 16.20 -12.35 14.75
CA LYS A 119 15.77 -10.97 14.99
C LYS A 119 14.29 -10.85 15.37
N ALA A 120 13.49 -11.92 15.30
CA ALA A 120 12.10 -11.90 15.71
C ALA A 120 11.96 -11.83 17.26
N PRO A 121 10.83 -11.31 17.79
CA PRO A 121 9.67 -10.79 17.08
C PRO A 121 9.87 -9.36 16.57
N PHE A 122 9.20 -9.02 15.46
CA PHE A 122 9.23 -7.69 14.85
C PHE A 122 8.03 -6.83 15.27
N ASP A 123 8.26 -5.53 15.48
CA ASP A 123 7.21 -4.55 15.72
C ASP A 123 6.51 -4.18 14.40
N VAL A 124 7.27 -4.13 13.29
CA VAL A 124 6.74 -3.83 11.96
C VAL A 124 7.30 -4.79 10.92
N ILE A 125 6.42 -5.39 10.12
CA ILE A 125 6.80 -6.19 8.96
C ILE A 125 6.14 -5.59 7.74
N ALA A 126 6.90 -5.13 6.74
CA ALA A 126 6.36 -4.46 5.57
C ALA A 126 6.69 -5.18 4.28
N PHE A 127 5.70 -5.32 3.39
CA PHE A 127 5.88 -5.78 2.02
C PHE A 127 5.29 -4.75 1.05
N ASN A 128 6.19 -3.97 0.43
CA ASN A 128 5.81 -2.91 -0.49
C ASN A 128 5.65 -3.44 -1.91
N PHE A 129 4.48 -3.20 -2.50
CA PHE A 129 4.12 -3.54 -3.87
C PHE A 129 4.36 -5.01 -4.25
N PRO A 130 3.90 -5.99 -3.43
CA PRO A 130 4.11 -7.40 -3.68
C PRO A 130 3.53 -7.81 -5.03
N HIS A 131 4.33 -8.51 -5.84
CA HIS A 131 3.87 -9.03 -7.12
C HIS A 131 4.66 -10.26 -7.54
N ILE A 132 3.99 -11.21 -8.20
CA ILE A 132 4.58 -12.34 -8.89
C ILE A 132 4.83 -11.94 -10.35
N GLY A 133 6.07 -11.61 -10.70
CA GLY A 133 6.46 -11.28 -12.08
C GLY A 133 6.31 -12.44 -13.06
N GLY A 134 5.95 -12.15 -14.31
CA GLY A 134 6.21 -13.01 -15.48
C GLY A 134 5.52 -14.37 -15.57
N LYS A 135 4.58 -14.74 -14.68
CA LYS A 135 3.99 -16.10 -14.67
C LYS A 135 2.82 -16.30 -15.65
N SER A 136 2.12 -15.24 -16.07
CA SER A 136 1.03 -15.34 -17.04
C SER A 136 0.65 -13.98 -17.62
N THR A 137 0.11 -13.97 -18.85
CA THR A 137 -0.58 -12.82 -19.45
C THR A 137 -2.08 -12.81 -19.13
N ASP A 138 -2.63 -13.91 -18.59
CA ASP A 138 -4.02 -14.00 -18.16
C ASP A 138 -4.23 -13.26 -16.83
N VAL A 139 -5.11 -12.25 -16.85
CA VAL A 139 -5.37 -11.38 -15.70
C VAL A 139 -5.85 -12.18 -14.48
N ASN A 140 -6.75 -13.15 -14.66
CA ASN A 140 -7.31 -13.92 -13.55
C ASN A 140 -6.28 -14.86 -12.91
N ARG A 141 -5.38 -15.44 -13.70
CA ARG A 141 -4.24 -16.23 -13.19
C ARG A 141 -3.27 -15.34 -12.44
N GLN A 142 -2.96 -14.15 -12.97
CA GLN A 142 -2.10 -13.17 -12.28
C GLN A 142 -2.71 -12.72 -10.96
N VAL A 143 -4.02 -12.38 -10.93
CA VAL A 143 -4.74 -12.03 -9.70
C VAL A 143 -4.64 -13.14 -8.66
N ARG A 144 -4.97 -14.39 -9.02
CA ARG A 144 -4.90 -15.53 -8.09
C ARG A 144 -3.48 -15.78 -7.57
N ALA A 145 -2.47 -15.67 -8.44
CA ALA A 145 -1.08 -15.85 -8.06
C ALA A 145 -0.62 -14.76 -7.06
N ASN A 146 -0.98 -13.50 -7.31
CA ASN A 146 -0.67 -12.39 -6.41
C ASN A 146 -1.43 -12.48 -5.09
N GLN A 147 -2.71 -12.89 -5.10
CA GLN A 147 -3.46 -13.17 -3.88
C GLN A 147 -2.78 -14.25 -3.04
N ALA A 148 -2.33 -15.35 -3.66
CA ALA A 148 -1.61 -16.41 -2.97
C ALA A 148 -0.29 -15.94 -2.36
N LEU A 149 0.45 -15.05 -3.05
CA LEU A 149 1.65 -14.41 -2.50
C LEU A 149 1.33 -13.61 -1.24
N VAL A 150 0.32 -12.74 -1.29
CA VAL A 150 -0.06 -11.88 -0.16
C VAL A 150 -0.54 -12.71 1.03
N VAL A 151 -1.36 -13.73 0.80
CA VAL A 151 -1.82 -14.67 1.84
C VAL A 151 -0.63 -15.41 2.47
N GLY A 152 0.30 -15.91 1.65
CA GLY A 152 1.49 -16.60 2.14
C GLY A 152 2.39 -15.68 2.97
N TYR A 153 2.60 -14.45 2.52
CA TYR A 153 3.32 -13.42 3.26
C TYR A 153 2.67 -13.13 4.62
N MET A 154 1.37 -12.84 4.65
CA MET A 154 0.66 -12.51 5.89
C MET A 154 0.75 -13.65 6.90
N ARG A 155 0.60 -14.91 6.44
CA ARG A 155 0.72 -16.09 7.30
C ARG A 155 2.12 -16.25 7.90
N GLU A 156 3.17 -16.07 7.10
CA GLU A 156 4.55 -16.16 7.58
C GLU A 156 4.92 -14.99 8.49
N ALA A 157 4.44 -13.78 8.18
CA ALA A 157 4.64 -12.59 8.98
C ALA A 157 4.10 -12.78 10.40
N MET A 158 2.89 -13.34 10.56
CA MET A 158 2.30 -13.66 11.87
C MET A 158 3.21 -14.52 12.76
N GLY A 159 4.00 -15.43 12.19
CA GLY A 159 4.89 -16.32 12.94
C GLY A 159 6.13 -15.63 13.52
N VAL A 160 6.46 -14.43 13.05
CA VAL A 160 7.61 -13.63 13.50
C VAL A 160 7.20 -12.23 13.96
N LEU A 161 5.90 -11.94 14.03
CA LEU A 161 5.35 -10.66 14.48
C LEU A 161 5.16 -10.66 16.00
N LYS A 162 5.39 -9.50 16.61
CA LYS A 162 5.01 -9.24 18.00
C LYS A 162 3.49 -9.20 18.15
N LYS A 163 2.96 -9.48 19.35
CA LYS A 163 1.51 -9.57 19.62
C LYS A 163 0.73 -8.29 19.25
N ASP A 164 1.35 -7.13 19.40
CA ASP A 164 0.83 -5.79 19.08
C ASP A 164 1.45 -5.21 17.78
N GLY A 165 2.24 -6.02 17.08
CA GLY A 165 2.96 -5.60 15.87
C GLY A 165 2.06 -5.31 14.68
N LYS A 166 2.66 -4.67 13.68
CA LYS A 166 2.00 -4.18 12.46
C LYS A 166 2.49 -4.97 11.23
N VAL A 167 1.57 -5.52 10.46
CA VAL A 167 1.85 -6.06 9.12
C VAL A 167 1.41 -5.04 8.09
N LEU A 168 2.33 -4.54 7.28
CA LEU A 168 2.08 -3.51 6.29
C LEU A 168 2.12 -4.08 4.88
N VAL A 169 1.07 -3.79 4.10
CA VAL A 169 1.04 -4.07 2.66
C VAL A 169 0.75 -2.79 1.91
N THR A 170 1.64 -2.41 1.00
CA THR A 170 1.45 -1.25 0.12
C THR A 170 1.11 -1.72 -1.28
N LEU A 171 0.04 -1.20 -1.88
CA LEU A 171 -0.37 -1.49 -3.25
C LEU A 171 -0.66 -0.21 -4.02
N PHE A 172 -0.53 -0.27 -5.35
CA PHE A 172 -1.12 0.75 -6.20
C PHE A 172 -2.65 0.72 -6.11
N GLU A 173 -3.26 1.88 -6.27
CA GLU A 173 -4.72 1.98 -6.38
C GLU A 173 -5.20 1.64 -7.80
N GLY A 174 -6.43 1.12 -7.89
CA GLY A 174 -7.04 0.68 -9.15
C GLY A 174 -6.76 -0.78 -9.54
N GLU A 175 -7.34 -1.20 -10.65
CA GLU A 175 -7.15 -2.56 -11.17
C GLU A 175 -5.71 -2.76 -11.70
N PRO A 176 -5.15 -3.99 -11.60
CA PRO A 176 -5.78 -5.19 -11.05
C PRO A 176 -5.67 -5.32 -9.52
N TYR A 177 -5.02 -4.38 -8.82
CA TYR A 177 -4.72 -4.47 -7.39
C TYR A 177 -5.98 -4.47 -6.52
N THR A 178 -7.01 -3.71 -6.92
CA THR A 178 -8.33 -3.72 -6.26
C THR A 178 -8.98 -5.11 -6.29
N LEU A 179 -8.79 -5.89 -7.36
CA LEU A 179 -9.33 -7.26 -7.47
C LEU A 179 -8.70 -8.23 -6.48
N TRP A 180 -7.56 -7.89 -5.87
CA TRP A 180 -6.91 -8.77 -4.91
C TRP A 180 -7.66 -8.82 -3.59
N ASN A 181 -8.41 -7.75 -3.27
CA ASN A 181 -9.23 -7.65 -2.06
C ASN A 181 -8.46 -8.01 -0.78
N ILE A 182 -7.34 -7.32 -0.55
CA ILE A 182 -6.39 -7.68 0.53
C ILE A 182 -6.98 -7.61 1.94
N ARG A 183 -8.07 -6.86 2.15
CA ARG A 183 -8.82 -6.86 3.41
C ARG A 183 -9.35 -8.25 3.71
N ASP A 184 -9.95 -8.91 2.71
CA ASP A 184 -10.52 -10.24 2.85
C ASP A 184 -9.44 -11.32 2.91
N LEU A 185 -8.35 -11.13 2.17
CA LEU A 185 -7.17 -11.98 2.31
C LEU A 185 -6.62 -11.97 3.74
N GLY A 186 -6.47 -10.78 4.34
CA GLY A 186 -6.04 -10.65 5.74
C GLY A 186 -6.99 -11.37 6.69
N ARG A 187 -8.31 -11.16 6.54
CA ARG A 187 -9.33 -11.84 7.36
C ARG A 187 -9.24 -13.36 7.26
N SER A 188 -8.95 -13.90 6.08
CA SER A 188 -8.82 -15.34 5.84
C SER A 188 -7.66 -16.02 6.60
N VAL A 189 -6.68 -15.23 7.06
CA VAL A 189 -5.52 -15.74 7.83
C VAL A 189 -5.51 -15.28 9.30
N GLY A 190 -6.56 -14.62 9.77
CA GLY A 190 -6.65 -14.15 11.16
C GLY A 190 -6.05 -12.76 11.41
N LEU A 191 -5.83 -11.97 10.37
CA LEU A 191 -5.49 -10.56 10.45
C LEU A 191 -6.71 -9.68 10.13
N ALA A 192 -6.72 -8.45 10.63
CA ALA A 192 -7.70 -7.44 10.25
C ALA A 192 -7.01 -6.11 9.95
N VAL A 193 -7.56 -5.33 9.02
CA VAL A 193 -7.05 -3.98 8.76
C VAL A 193 -7.44 -3.09 9.93
N ARG A 194 -6.43 -2.53 10.60
CA ARG A 194 -6.59 -1.52 11.65
C ARG A 194 -6.87 -0.15 11.01
N ARG A 195 -6.08 0.22 10.00
CA ARG A 195 -6.21 1.49 9.26
C ARG A 195 -5.51 1.41 7.90
N SER A 196 -5.70 2.43 7.06
CA SER A 196 -4.99 2.55 5.78
C SER A 196 -4.81 4.01 5.40
N TRP A 197 -3.72 4.34 4.74
CA TRP A 197 -3.41 5.70 4.32
C TRP A 197 -2.72 5.72 2.95
N ARG A 198 -2.72 6.89 2.31
CA ARG A 198 -2.03 7.09 1.03
C ARG A 198 -0.52 6.93 1.25
N PHE A 199 0.13 6.13 0.43
CA PHE A 199 1.57 6.02 0.41
C PHE A 199 2.15 7.20 -0.38
N GLU A 200 2.86 8.09 0.32
CA GLU A 200 3.51 9.27 -0.25
C GLU A 200 5.01 8.97 -0.38
N SER A 201 5.45 8.53 -1.57
CA SER A 201 6.86 8.16 -1.79
C SER A 201 7.84 9.29 -1.48
N ALA A 202 7.40 10.54 -1.61
CA ALA A 202 8.21 11.72 -1.32
C ALA A 202 8.57 11.87 0.18
N GLN A 203 7.90 11.14 1.09
CA GLN A 203 8.28 11.10 2.51
C GLN A 203 9.57 10.29 2.75
N PHE A 204 9.96 9.46 1.78
CA PHE A 204 11.12 8.57 1.87
C PHE A 204 12.23 9.11 0.98
N GLU A 205 13.11 9.92 1.55
CA GLU A 205 14.21 10.54 0.80
C GLU A 205 15.08 9.47 0.12
N GLY A 206 15.37 9.65 -1.16
CA GLY A 206 16.17 8.70 -1.95
C GLY A 206 15.45 7.42 -2.39
N TYR A 207 14.22 7.17 -1.93
CA TYR A 207 13.44 6.01 -2.36
C TYR A 207 13.15 6.05 -3.87
N ARG A 208 13.34 4.88 -4.51
CA ARG A 208 12.98 4.65 -5.91
C ARG A 208 12.16 3.37 -6.01
N HIS A 209 11.10 3.42 -6.79
CA HIS A 209 10.28 2.26 -7.02
C HIS A 209 10.99 1.31 -8.01
N ALA A 210 11.43 0.16 -7.52
CA ALA A 210 12.07 -0.89 -8.30
C ALA A 210 11.12 -2.07 -8.55
N ARG A 211 11.07 -2.59 -9.78
CA ARG A 211 10.30 -3.79 -10.14
C ARG A 211 11.22 -5.01 -10.14
N THR A 212 10.74 -6.13 -9.60
CA THR A 212 11.35 -7.45 -9.82
C THR A 212 11.24 -7.79 -11.32
N ALA A 213 12.39 -8.01 -11.96
CA ALA A 213 12.52 -8.18 -13.41
C ALA A 213 11.55 -9.26 -13.97
N GLY A 214 10.80 -8.89 -14.99
CA GLY A 214 9.91 -9.79 -15.74
C GLY A 214 9.39 -9.21 -17.07
N ALA A 215 9.83 -8.01 -17.45
CA ALA A 215 9.63 -7.46 -18.78
C ALA A 215 10.74 -6.44 -19.02
N GLU A 216 11.47 -6.56 -20.13
CA GLU A 216 12.18 -5.42 -20.71
C GLU A 216 11.13 -4.32 -20.91
N VAL A 217 11.17 -3.29 -20.07
CA VAL A 217 10.42 -2.06 -20.30
C VAL A 217 11.45 -0.97 -20.32
N SER A 218 11.50 -0.24 -21.43
CA SER A 218 12.32 0.96 -21.57
C SER A 218 12.16 1.82 -20.32
N SER A 219 13.29 2.11 -19.65
CA SER A 219 13.41 2.82 -18.38
C SER A 219 12.81 4.24 -18.37
N THR A 220 12.24 4.70 -19.49
CA THR A 220 11.77 6.07 -19.70
C THR A 220 10.25 6.27 -19.55
N ALA A 221 9.41 5.23 -19.54
CA ALA A 221 7.95 5.39 -19.64
C ALA A 221 7.15 5.10 -18.35
N TRP A 222 7.70 4.36 -17.38
CA TRP A 222 6.94 3.93 -16.19
C TRP A 222 7.62 4.42 -14.91
N LYS A 223 6.97 5.37 -14.22
CA LYS A 223 7.38 5.87 -12.90
C LYS A 223 6.35 5.43 -11.88
N GLY A 224 6.64 4.35 -11.15
CA GLY A 224 5.77 3.82 -10.11
C GLY A 224 5.43 4.88 -9.05
N GLU A 225 6.37 5.78 -8.75
CA GLU A 225 6.21 6.83 -7.74
C GLU A 225 5.07 7.80 -8.05
N ASN A 226 4.73 7.99 -9.33
CA ASN A 226 3.66 8.89 -9.74
C ASN A 226 2.27 8.25 -9.67
N ARG A 227 2.18 6.95 -9.39
CA ARG A 227 0.90 6.25 -9.29
C ARG A 227 0.35 6.37 -7.87
N PRO A 228 -0.95 6.63 -7.70
CA PRO A 228 -1.56 6.61 -6.38
C PRO A 228 -1.39 5.21 -5.78
N ALA A 229 -0.96 5.18 -4.52
CA ALA A 229 -0.72 3.97 -3.76
C ALA A 229 -1.26 4.11 -2.35
N ARG A 230 -1.58 2.98 -1.72
CA ARG A 230 -2.15 2.90 -0.38
C ARG A 230 -1.45 1.83 0.43
N THR A 231 -1.08 2.19 1.65
CA THR A 231 -0.57 1.26 2.66
C THR A 231 -1.72 0.85 3.58
N TYR A 232 -1.79 -0.44 3.86
CA TYR A 232 -2.76 -1.05 4.75
C TYR A 232 -2.02 -1.63 5.94
N GLU A 233 -2.41 -1.20 7.13
CA GLU A 233 -1.89 -1.73 8.39
C GLU A 233 -2.84 -2.81 8.90
N PHE A 234 -2.29 -4.01 9.03
CA PHE A 234 -2.97 -5.15 9.61
C PHE A 234 -2.42 -5.44 11.01
N GLY A 235 -3.32 -5.79 11.92
CA GLY A 235 -3.01 -6.38 13.22
C GLY A 235 -3.69 -7.74 13.36
N PHE A 236 -3.38 -8.47 14.44
CA PHE A 236 -4.13 -9.67 14.78
C PHE A 236 -5.61 -9.33 14.96
N LYS A 237 -6.48 -10.13 14.35
CA LYS A 237 -7.92 -9.86 14.30
C LYS A 237 -8.52 -9.55 15.69
N ALA A 238 -8.21 -10.38 16.69
CA ALA A 238 -8.71 -10.20 18.05
C ALA A 238 -8.27 -8.85 18.65
N ALA A 239 -7.01 -8.47 18.48
CA ALA A 239 -6.50 -7.19 18.99
C ALA A 239 -7.19 -6.00 18.31
N VAL A 240 -7.40 -6.07 16.99
CA VAL A 240 -8.10 -5.00 16.24
C VAL A 240 -9.56 -4.89 16.66
N GLU A 241 -10.25 -6.01 16.89
CA GLU A 241 -11.64 -6.02 17.37
C GLU A 241 -11.74 -5.43 18.79
N GLU A 242 -10.84 -5.82 19.70
CA GLU A 242 -10.76 -5.26 21.06
C GLU A 242 -10.52 -3.74 21.04
N GLU A 243 -9.59 -3.24 20.22
CA GLU A 243 -9.31 -1.81 20.07
C GLU A 243 -10.54 -1.02 19.58
N GLN A 244 -11.31 -1.59 18.64
CA GLN A 244 -12.51 -0.97 18.10
C GLN A 244 -13.65 -0.93 19.12
N GLU A 245 -13.84 -1.99 19.89
CA GLU A 245 -14.83 -2.06 20.98
C GLU A 245 -14.53 -1.04 22.09
N GLN A 246 -13.25 -0.92 22.46
CA GLN A 246 -12.80 0.08 23.45
C GLN A 246 -13.03 1.51 22.95
N ALA A 247 -12.65 1.81 21.71
CA ALA A 247 -12.87 3.12 21.10
C ALA A 247 -14.37 3.48 21.02
N MET A 248 -15.23 2.52 20.68
CA MET A 248 -16.67 2.74 20.63
C MET A 248 -17.26 2.99 22.03
N SER A 249 -16.76 2.28 23.05
CA SER A 249 -17.18 2.44 24.43
C SER A 249 -16.78 3.80 25.01
N GLN A 250 -15.55 4.25 24.74
CA GLN A 250 -15.06 5.58 25.14
C GLN A 250 -15.85 6.71 24.48
N LYS A 251 -16.18 6.57 23.19
CA LYS A 251 -16.98 7.57 22.47
C LYS A 251 -18.39 7.71 23.06
N LYS A 252 -19.04 6.59 23.40
CA LYS A 252 -20.36 6.60 24.07
C LYS A 252 -20.32 7.26 25.45
N ALA A 253 -19.26 7.01 26.24
CA ALA A 253 -19.10 7.62 27.55
C ALA A 253 -18.93 9.15 27.47
N ALA A 254 -18.15 9.63 26.49
CA ALA A 254 -17.96 11.06 26.25
C ALA A 254 -19.25 11.76 25.80
N GLU A 255 -20.03 11.14 24.91
CA GLU A 255 -21.32 11.67 24.47
C GLU A 255 -22.34 11.74 25.62
N SER A 256 -22.33 10.78 26.55
CA SER A 256 -23.23 10.81 27.72
C SER A 256 -22.85 11.86 28.78
N SER A 257 -21.58 12.25 28.88
CA SER A 257 -21.15 13.27 29.86
C SER A 257 -21.47 14.70 29.43
N ASP A 258 -21.66 14.94 28.13
CA ASP A 258 -21.99 16.26 27.59
C ASP A 258 -23.50 16.58 27.70
N GLU A 259 -24.37 15.57 27.84
CA GLU A 259 -25.83 15.74 27.97
C GLU A 259 -26.30 16.08 29.40
N ASP A 260 -25.48 15.86 30.44
CA ASP A 260 -25.82 16.13 31.84
C ASP A 260 -25.40 17.55 32.33
N SER A 261 -24.94 18.43 31.43
CA SER A 261 -24.46 19.79 31.77
C SER A 261 -25.37 20.95 31.32
N ASP A 262 -26.61 20.70 30.87
CA ASP A 262 -27.60 21.74 30.49
C ASP A 262 -28.78 21.86 31.48
#